data_AF-A0A968YJL5-F1
#
_entry.id   AF-A0A968YJL5-F1
#
_cell.length_a   1.000
_cell.length_b   1.000
_cell.length_c   1.000
_cell.angle_alpha   90.00
_cell.angle_beta   90.00
_cell.angle_gamma   90.00
#
_symmetry.space_group_name_H-M   'P 1'
#
loop_
_entity.id
_entity.type
_entity.pdbx_description
1 polymer ?
#
loop_
_entity_poly.entity_id
_entity_poly.type
_entity_poly.pdbx_seq_one_letter_code
_entity_poly.pdbx_strand_id
1 'polypeptide(L)'
;MRHNSNIRTEARGTADGGNITINTGNLVALEDSNITANAEKGFGGRISITAQGIFRSPDSDITATSEAGPQFSGIVQFNTPETDPSQGLFELPETVIDPAQQIAQNPCLRGGGEFTITGRGGFPSNPNKILSSDNVRVDLVKPVASKVNSTSTTKSQPSTSATDKPIVPARGWIFNEKGEVTLVAYDPTKTGVQRSSPTPASCAAVR
;
A
#
# COMPACT_ATOMS: atom_id res chain seq x y z
N MET A 1 -12.57 30.11 -8.18
CA MET A 1 -13.79 30.45 -8.94
C MET A 1 -14.44 29.15 -9.37
N ARG A 2 -15.76 29.05 -9.18
CA ARG A 2 -16.60 27.85 -9.39
C ARG A 2 -18.02 28.27 -9.76
N HIS A 3 -18.83 27.36 -10.29
CA HIS A 3 -20.25 27.58 -10.60
C HIS A 3 -20.53 28.88 -11.38
N ASN A 4 -19.94 29.03 -12.56
CA ASN A 4 -20.16 30.14 -13.48
C ASN A 4 -19.76 31.51 -12.89
N SER A 5 -18.71 31.54 -12.05
CA SER A 5 -18.18 32.77 -11.44
C SER A 5 -17.54 33.67 -12.49
N ASN A 6 -17.77 34.99 -12.45
CA ASN A 6 -17.23 35.91 -13.45
C ASN A 6 -16.57 37.16 -12.84
N ILE A 7 -15.32 37.45 -13.24
CA ILE A 7 -14.58 38.68 -12.90
C ILE A 7 -14.40 39.48 -14.19
N ARG A 8 -15.06 40.63 -14.34
CA ARG A 8 -15.14 41.29 -15.65
C ARG A 8 -15.06 42.81 -15.66
N THR A 9 -14.45 43.35 -16.69
CA THR A 9 -14.36 44.78 -17.02
C THR A 9 -14.67 45.01 -18.50
N GLU A 10 -15.94 44.84 -18.85
CA GLU A 10 -16.48 44.96 -20.22
C GLU A 10 -16.68 46.43 -20.65
N ALA A 11 -16.11 46.81 -21.79
CA ALA A 11 -16.28 48.15 -22.37
C ALA A 11 -17.25 48.16 -23.58
N ARG A 12 -18.06 49.21 -23.67
CA ARG A 12 -19.07 49.41 -24.72
C ARG A 12 -18.76 50.61 -25.60
N GLY A 13 -19.26 50.60 -26.83
CA GLY A 13 -18.93 51.61 -27.83
C GLY A 13 -17.41 51.69 -28.05
N THR A 14 -16.89 52.90 -28.22
CA THR A 14 -15.47 53.18 -28.49
C THR A 14 -14.60 53.28 -27.23
N ALA A 15 -15.06 52.77 -26.09
CA ALA A 15 -14.26 52.73 -24.87
C ALA A 15 -13.35 51.48 -24.85
N ASP A 16 -12.16 51.62 -24.29
CA ASP A 16 -11.22 50.52 -24.10
C ASP A 16 -11.58 49.68 -22.85
N GLY A 17 -11.26 48.39 -22.90
CA GLY A 17 -11.47 47.42 -21.83
C GLY A 17 -10.70 47.78 -20.55
N GLY A 18 -11.29 47.48 -19.40
CA GLY A 18 -10.67 47.79 -18.10
C GLY A 18 -9.48 46.88 -17.77
N ASN A 19 -8.68 47.28 -16.78
CA ASN A 19 -7.55 46.49 -16.31
C ASN A 19 -7.93 45.62 -15.10
N ILE A 20 -7.58 44.33 -15.15
CA ILE A 20 -7.76 43.37 -14.06
C ILE A 20 -6.38 42.97 -13.55
N THR A 21 -6.17 43.04 -12.23
CA THR A 21 -4.95 42.55 -11.58
C THR A 21 -5.32 41.56 -10.48
N ILE A 22 -4.79 40.35 -10.56
CA ILE A 22 -5.03 39.27 -9.60
C ILE A 22 -3.69 38.84 -9.02
N ASN A 23 -3.55 38.92 -7.70
CA ASN A 23 -2.41 38.37 -6.97
C ASN A 23 -2.94 37.32 -6.00
N THR A 24 -2.57 36.06 -6.17
CA THR A 24 -3.07 34.92 -5.39
C THR A 24 -1.98 33.87 -5.20
N GLY A 25 -2.16 32.94 -4.26
CA GLY A 25 -1.31 31.74 -4.17
C GLY A 25 -1.51 30.85 -5.40
N ASN A 26 -2.75 30.41 -5.63
CA ASN A 26 -3.13 29.68 -6.85
C ASN A 26 -4.39 30.32 -7.45
N LEU A 27 -4.47 30.39 -8.77
CA LEU A 27 -5.70 30.71 -9.49
C LEU A 27 -6.36 29.40 -9.93
N VAL A 28 -7.59 29.18 -9.48
CA VAL A 28 -8.39 28.00 -9.86
C VAL A 28 -9.72 28.50 -10.40
N ALA A 29 -9.98 28.25 -11.68
CA ALA A 29 -11.22 28.56 -12.37
C ALA A 29 -11.81 27.27 -12.95
N LEU A 30 -12.95 26.86 -12.41
CA LEU A 30 -13.65 25.62 -12.77
C LEU A 30 -15.11 25.93 -13.06
N GLU A 31 -15.79 25.10 -13.86
CA GLU A 31 -17.24 25.19 -14.11
C GLU A 31 -17.59 26.57 -14.70
N ASP A 32 -17.29 26.78 -15.99
CA ASP A 32 -17.56 27.99 -16.78
C ASP A 32 -17.24 29.31 -16.05
N SER A 33 -16.09 29.35 -15.37
CA SER A 33 -15.68 30.48 -14.53
C SER A 33 -14.72 31.40 -15.25
N ASN A 34 -15.19 32.58 -15.63
CA ASN A 34 -14.55 33.44 -16.63
C ASN A 34 -13.91 34.71 -16.04
N ILE A 35 -12.83 35.19 -16.67
CA ILE A 35 -12.15 36.45 -16.34
C ILE A 35 -12.01 37.27 -17.63
N THR A 36 -12.77 38.36 -17.77
CA THR A 36 -12.92 39.05 -19.06
C THR A 36 -12.65 40.55 -19.00
N ALA A 37 -11.88 41.07 -19.95
CA ALA A 37 -11.53 42.49 -20.07
C ALA A 37 -11.79 42.97 -21.52
N ASN A 38 -12.93 42.58 -22.09
CA ASN A 38 -13.19 42.77 -23.50
C ASN A 38 -13.79 44.16 -23.81
N ALA A 39 -13.80 44.52 -25.10
CA ALA A 39 -14.35 45.78 -25.59
C ALA A 39 -15.17 45.59 -26.88
N GLU A 40 -16.19 46.43 -27.08
CA GLU A 40 -16.98 46.44 -28.31
C GLU A 40 -16.18 47.04 -29.49
N LYS A 41 -15.75 48.31 -29.38
CA LYS A 41 -15.04 49.02 -30.47
C LYS A 41 -13.72 49.67 -30.06
N GLY A 42 -13.40 49.71 -28.77
CA GLY A 42 -12.07 50.09 -28.28
C GLY A 42 -11.11 48.90 -28.25
N PHE A 43 -9.92 49.10 -27.67
CA PHE A 43 -8.97 48.03 -27.38
C PHE A 43 -9.46 47.16 -26.23
N GLY A 44 -9.14 45.87 -26.23
CA GLY A 44 -9.25 45.01 -25.06
C GLY A 44 -8.32 45.49 -23.94
N GLY A 45 -8.69 45.24 -22.69
CA GLY A 45 -7.96 45.69 -21.51
C GLY A 45 -6.71 44.87 -21.17
N ARG A 46 -6.12 45.12 -20.00
CA ARG A 46 -5.00 44.32 -19.50
C ARG A 46 -5.41 43.43 -18.33
N ILE A 47 -5.24 42.12 -18.49
CA ILE A 47 -5.33 41.14 -17.40
C ILE A 47 -3.91 40.79 -16.98
N SER A 48 -3.57 41.00 -15.70
CA SER A 48 -2.29 40.57 -15.11
C SER A 48 -2.56 39.64 -13.93
N ILE A 49 -2.08 38.41 -14.02
CA ILE A 49 -2.30 37.37 -13.02
C ILE A 49 -0.95 36.90 -12.47
N THR A 50 -0.73 37.10 -11.17
CA THR A 50 0.42 36.58 -10.42
C THR A 50 -0.05 35.45 -9.51
N ALA A 51 0.44 34.24 -9.76
CA ALA A 51 0.08 33.03 -9.02
C ALA A 51 1.19 31.98 -9.12
N GLN A 52 1.31 31.09 -8.13
CA GLN A 52 2.23 29.94 -8.17
C GLN A 52 1.75 28.89 -9.19
N GLY A 53 0.45 28.62 -9.21
CA GLY A 53 -0.21 27.76 -10.19
C GLY A 53 -1.49 28.38 -10.74
N ILE A 54 -1.78 28.10 -12.01
CA ILE A 54 -3.00 28.53 -12.72
C ILE A 54 -3.66 27.28 -13.29
N PHE A 55 -4.86 26.98 -12.78
CA PHE A 55 -5.63 25.80 -13.15
C PHE A 55 -6.99 26.25 -13.68
N ARG A 56 -7.32 25.82 -14.90
CA ARG A 56 -8.52 26.23 -15.61
C ARG A 56 -9.19 25.00 -16.23
N SER A 57 -10.49 24.84 -16.04
CA SER A 57 -11.24 23.81 -16.79
C SER A 57 -11.44 24.25 -18.25
N PRO A 58 -11.67 23.32 -19.20
CA PRO A 58 -11.72 23.65 -20.64
C PRO A 58 -12.85 24.59 -21.05
N ASP A 59 -13.89 24.69 -20.23
CA ASP A 59 -15.06 25.56 -20.33
C ASP A 59 -14.88 26.93 -19.63
N SER A 60 -13.82 27.12 -18.86
CA SER A 60 -13.49 28.40 -18.23
C SER A 60 -12.49 29.17 -19.08
N ASP A 61 -12.63 30.51 -19.17
CA ASP A 61 -11.85 31.37 -20.05
C ASP A 61 -11.26 32.62 -19.40
N ILE A 62 -10.17 33.12 -19.99
CA ILE A 62 -9.48 34.36 -19.60
C ILE A 62 -9.24 35.15 -20.88
N THR A 63 -9.98 36.25 -21.10
CA THR A 63 -10.01 36.97 -22.39
C THR A 63 -9.89 38.48 -22.21
N ALA A 64 -9.22 39.12 -23.17
CA ALA A 64 -9.13 40.57 -23.29
C ALA A 64 -9.20 40.96 -24.78
N THR A 65 -10.30 40.59 -25.44
CA THR A 65 -10.50 40.73 -26.89
C THR A 65 -11.27 42.00 -27.24
N SER A 66 -11.38 42.31 -28.54
CA SER A 66 -12.22 43.39 -29.05
C SER A 66 -13.05 42.91 -30.24
N GLU A 67 -14.34 43.30 -30.30
CA GLU A 67 -15.21 42.98 -31.45
C GLU A 67 -14.81 43.77 -32.71
N ALA A 68 -14.05 44.87 -32.58
CA ALA A 68 -13.45 45.59 -33.72
C ALA A 68 -12.32 44.81 -34.42
N GLY A 69 -11.86 43.70 -33.84
CA GLY A 69 -10.97 42.74 -34.47
C GLY A 69 -9.70 42.40 -33.67
N PRO A 70 -8.96 41.35 -34.08
CA PRO A 70 -7.83 40.82 -33.32
C PRO A 70 -6.72 41.85 -33.04
N GLN A 71 -6.51 42.81 -33.96
CA GLN A 71 -5.54 43.90 -33.83
C GLN A 71 -5.85 44.90 -32.69
N PHE A 72 -7.08 44.89 -32.19
CA PHE A 72 -7.53 45.65 -31.03
C PHE A 72 -7.56 44.80 -29.75
N SER A 73 -7.03 43.57 -29.76
CA SER A 73 -6.96 42.75 -28.53
C SER A 73 -6.00 43.37 -27.51
N GLY A 74 -6.37 43.26 -26.25
CA GLY A 74 -5.57 43.61 -25.10
C GLY A 74 -4.53 42.57 -24.73
N ILE A 75 -4.03 42.64 -23.49
CA ILE A 75 -2.92 41.83 -23.02
C ILE A 75 -3.37 40.94 -21.85
N VAL A 76 -3.17 39.63 -21.98
CA VAL A 76 -3.28 38.67 -20.86
C VAL A 76 -1.88 38.23 -20.48
N GLN A 77 -1.41 38.65 -19.31
CA GLN A 77 -0.09 38.34 -18.78
C GLN A 77 -0.21 37.40 -17.57
N PHE A 78 0.54 36.30 -17.61
CA PHE A 78 0.71 35.37 -16.50
C PHE A 78 2.11 35.52 -15.91
N ASN A 79 2.19 35.63 -14.59
CA ASN A 79 3.43 35.73 -13.82
C ASN A 79 3.47 34.57 -12.83
N THR A 80 3.97 33.42 -13.29
CA THR A 80 4.17 32.22 -12.47
C THR A 80 5.64 32.12 -12.06
N PRO A 81 5.99 32.21 -10.77
CA PRO A 81 7.36 31.98 -10.31
C PRO A 81 7.83 30.58 -10.72
N GLU A 82 9.04 30.48 -11.27
CA GLU A 82 9.63 29.18 -11.58
C GLU A 82 9.78 28.35 -10.30
N THR A 83 9.23 27.14 -10.33
CA THR A 83 9.35 26.18 -9.23
C THR A 83 10.39 25.15 -9.64
N ASP A 84 11.52 25.11 -8.94
CA ASP A 84 12.60 24.16 -9.20
C ASP A 84 12.22 22.74 -8.70
N PRO A 85 12.00 21.76 -9.59
CA PRO A 85 11.64 20.40 -9.19
C PRO A 85 12.85 19.61 -8.68
N SER A 86 14.09 20.07 -8.89
CA SER A 86 15.30 19.36 -8.45
C SER A 86 15.41 19.27 -6.93
N GLN A 87 14.80 20.20 -6.20
CA GLN A 87 14.68 20.19 -4.73
C GLN A 87 13.92 18.97 -4.18
N GLY A 88 13.19 18.23 -5.03
CA GLY A 88 12.49 17.00 -4.68
C GLY A 88 13.29 15.71 -4.90
N LEU A 89 14.47 15.76 -5.55
CA LEU A 89 15.31 14.59 -5.78
C LEU A 89 16.19 14.30 -4.57
N PHE A 90 15.65 13.51 -3.64
CA PHE A 90 16.45 12.83 -2.62
C PHE A 90 17.06 11.56 -3.21
N GLU A 91 18.38 11.52 -3.36
CA GLU A 91 19.10 10.29 -3.69
C GLU A 91 19.00 9.31 -2.52
N LEU A 92 18.34 8.16 -2.73
CA LEU A 92 18.34 7.09 -1.74
C LEU A 92 19.76 6.52 -1.63
N PRO A 93 20.32 6.32 -0.42
CA PRO A 93 21.64 5.73 -0.28
C PRO A 93 21.74 4.34 -0.93
N GLU A 94 22.56 4.21 -1.99
CA GLU A 94 22.78 2.97 -2.75
C GLU A 94 23.58 1.89 -1.98
N THR A 95 23.68 1.98 -0.65
CA THR A 95 24.34 0.94 0.15
C THR A 95 23.48 -0.31 0.20
N VAL A 96 23.55 -1.12 -0.86
CA VAL A 96 23.06 -2.50 -0.90
C VAL A 96 23.83 -3.28 0.18
N ILE A 97 23.16 -3.53 1.31
CA ILE A 97 23.74 -4.32 2.38
C ILE A 97 23.84 -5.76 1.88
N ASP A 98 25.07 -6.27 1.75
CA ASP A 98 25.33 -7.66 1.37
C ASP A 98 24.77 -8.62 2.44
N PRO A 99 23.75 -9.44 2.13
CA PRO A 99 23.20 -10.38 3.09
C PRO A 99 24.24 -11.41 3.56
N ALA A 100 25.26 -11.73 2.74
CA ALA A 100 26.33 -12.64 3.10
C ALA A 100 27.29 -12.08 4.17
N GLN A 101 27.30 -10.76 4.38
CA GLN A 101 28.00 -10.14 5.52
C GLN A 101 27.14 -10.03 6.78
N GLN A 102 25.80 -10.11 6.66
CA GLN A 102 24.89 -10.17 7.81
C GLN A 102 24.70 -11.58 8.36
N ILE A 103 24.94 -12.61 7.57
CA ILE A 103 24.97 -14.01 8.04
C ILE A 103 26.29 -14.26 8.76
N ALA A 104 26.22 -14.52 10.07
CA ALA A 104 27.39 -14.89 10.86
C ALA A 104 28.06 -16.15 10.28
N GLN A 105 29.24 -16.00 9.68
CA GLN A 105 29.90 -17.03 8.85
C GLN A 105 30.33 -18.30 9.60
N ASN A 106 30.08 -18.41 10.91
CA ASN A 106 30.36 -19.63 11.65
C ASN A 106 29.48 -19.79 12.91
N PRO A 107 28.37 -20.55 12.85
CA PRO A 107 27.54 -20.83 14.03
C PRO A 107 28.25 -21.68 15.09
N CYS A 108 29.41 -22.27 14.78
CA CYS A 108 30.20 -23.09 15.71
C CYS A 108 31.24 -22.27 16.50
N LEU A 109 31.55 -21.02 16.12
CA LEU A 109 32.57 -20.20 16.80
C LEU A 109 32.03 -19.32 17.95
N ARG A 110 30.71 -19.15 18.07
CA ARG A 110 30.07 -18.51 19.22
C ARG A 110 28.77 -19.22 19.59
N GLY A 111 28.86 -20.15 20.54
CA GLY A 111 27.67 -20.69 21.20
C GLY A 111 26.97 -19.57 21.98
N GLY A 112 25.75 -19.23 21.56
CA GLY A 112 25.00 -18.09 22.13
C GLY A 112 24.20 -17.30 21.10
N GLY A 113 23.50 -17.99 20.18
CA GLY A 113 22.48 -17.36 19.33
C GLY A 113 21.12 -17.44 20.01
N GLU A 114 20.52 -16.31 20.36
CA GLU A 114 19.15 -16.24 20.85
C GLU A 114 18.18 -16.01 19.67
N PHE A 115 17.09 -16.79 19.62
CA PHE A 115 16.02 -16.62 18.64
C PHE A 115 14.81 -15.97 19.30
N THR A 116 14.70 -14.64 19.20
CA THR A 116 13.63 -13.86 19.81
C THR A 116 12.51 -13.57 18.80
N ILE A 117 11.30 -14.10 19.03
CA ILE A 117 10.10 -13.74 18.26
C ILE A 117 9.51 -12.45 18.82
N THR A 118 9.55 -11.36 18.05
CA THR A 118 9.01 -10.03 18.42
C THR A 118 7.55 -9.82 17.97
N GLY A 119 6.79 -10.90 17.80
CA GLY A 119 5.40 -10.89 17.30
C GLY A 119 4.37 -11.44 18.29
N ARG A 120 3.10 -11.08 18.09
CA ARG A 120 1.95 -11.61 18.87
C ARG A 120 1.51 -13.03 18.48
N GLY A 121 2.23 -13.70 17.58
CA GLY A 121 1.99 -15.08 17.17
C GLY A 121 3.09 -15.98 17.71
N GLY A 122 2.72 -16.95 18.56
CA GLY A 122 3.66 -17.97 19.03
C GLY A 122 4.11 -18.91 17.90
N PHE A 123 5.16 -19.70 18.15
CA PHE A 123 5.57 -20.76 17.24
C PHE A 123 4.38 -21.69 16.92
N PRO A 124 4.15 -22.07 15.64
CA PRO A 124 3.23 -23.16 15.34
C PRO A 124 3.67 -24.41 16.09
N SER A 125 2.72 -25.05 16.78
CA SER A 125 2.98 -26.32 17.48
C SER A 125 3.55 -27.35 16.51
N ASN A 126 4.60 -28.07 16.93
CA ASN A 126 5.24 -29.12 16.15
C ASN A 126 4.17 -30.00 15.45
N PRO A 127 4.19 -30.13 14.12
CA PRO A 127 3.13 -30.83 13.36
C PRO A 127 3.01 -32.32 13.70
N ASN A 128 4.03 -32.92 14.31
CA ASN A 128 4.01 -34.30 14.79
C ASN A 128 3.58 -34.42 16.26
N LYS A 129 3.32 -33.31 16.96
CA LYS A 129 2.79 -33.31 18.33
C LYS A 129 1.27 -33.34 18.25
N ILE A 130 0.67 -34.31 18.95
CA ILE A 130 -0.78 -34.40 19.12
C ILE A 130 -1.27 -33.05 19.68
N LEU A 131 -2.22 -32.42 18.97
CA LEU A 131 -2.86 -31.18 19.42
C LEU A 131 -3.62 -31.45 20.72
N SER A 132 -3.04 -31.02 21.85
CA SER A 132 -3.78 -30.94 23.11
C SER A 132 -4.94 -29.96 22.92
N SER A 133 -6.14 -30.35 23.33
CA SER A 133 -7.35 -29.52 23.22
C SER A 133 -7.40 -28.41 24.28
N ASP A 134 -6.27 -27.75 24.51
CA ASP A 134 -6.22 -26.46 25.20
C ASP A 134 -6.79 -25.40 24.25
N ASN A 135 -8.12 -25.38 24.19
CA ASN A 135 -8.89 -24.32 23.57
C ASN A 135 -8.59 -23.02 24.31
N VAL A 136 -7.59 -22.27 23.85
CA VAL A 136 -7.34 -20.90 24.27
C VAL A 136 -8.49 -20.04 23.75
N ARG A 137 -9.59 -19.99 24.52
CA ARG A 137 -10.70 -19.07 24.29
C ARG A 137 -10.18 -17.66 24.52
N VAL A 138 -9.90 -16.96 23.42
CA VAL A 138 -9.69 -15.51 23.44
C VAL A 138 -11.05 -14.84 23.64
N ASP A 139 -11.36 -14.53 24.90
CA ASP A 139 -12.63 -13.93 25.31
C ASP A 139 -12.61 -12.39 25.20
N LEU A 140 -13.79 -11.80 24.98
CA LEU A 140 -13.97 -10.35 24.89
C LEU A 140 -14.26 -9.75 26.29
N VAL A 141 -13.19 -9.31 26.96
CA VAL A 141 -13.10 -8.17 27.92
C VAL A 141 -14.38 -7.31 28.02
N LYS A 142 -15.02 -6.99 29.17
CA LYS A 142 -14.80 -7.10 30.65
C LYS A 142 -16.11 -6.59 31.35
N PRO A 143 -16.24 -6.40 32.70
CA PRO A 143 -15.81 -7.18 33.88
C PRO A 143 -16.89 -7.31 35.00
N VAL A 144 -16.77 -8.26 35.95
CA VAL A 144 -16.95 -8.02 37.42
C VAL A 144 -16.38 -9.18 38.25
N ALA A 145 -16.03 -8.92 39.51
CA ALA A 145 -15.18 -9.79 40.32
C ALA A 145 -15.94 -10.83 41.17
N SER A 146 -15.29 -11.98 41.41
CA SER A 146 -15.50 -12.80 42.62
C SER A 146 -14.24 -13.60 42.94
N LYS A 147 -13.85 -13.58 44.22
CA LYS A 147 -12.71 -14.33 44.75
C LYS A 147 -13.06 -15.82 44.86
N VAL A 148 -12.21 -16.72 44.36
CA VAL A 148 -12.02 -18.07 44.94
C VAL A 148 -10.53 -18.43 44.82
N ASN A 149 -9.99 -19.03 45.88
CA ASN A 149 -8.56 -19.37 45.99
C ASN A 149 -8.13 -20.56 45.11
N SER A 150 -6.84 -20.60 44.84
CA SER A 150 -6.09 -21.74 44.31
C SER A 150 -6.28 -23.01 45.14
N THR A 151 -6.39 -24.18 44.49
CA THR A 151 -5.58 -25.37 44.85
C THR A 151 -5.51 -26.33 43.68
N SER A 152 -4.31 -26.87 43.43
CA SER A 152 -4.04 -27.90 42.45
C SER A 152 -4.48 -29.29 42.93
N THR A 153 -5.18 -30.05 42.09
CA THR A 153 -5.32 -31.50 42.27
C THR A 153 -4.96 -32.25 40.99
N THR A 154 -3.77 -32.86 41.00
CA THR A 154 -3.39 -33.91 40.06
C THR A 154 -4.39 -35.08 40.13
N LYS A 155 -4.98 -35.46 39.00
CA LYS A 155 -5.62 -36.78 38.82
C LYS A 155 -4.86 -37.55 37.75
N SER A 156 -4.28 -38.66 38.17
CA SER A 156 -3.59 -39.62 37.31
C SER A 156 -4.55 -40.68 36.75
N GLN A 157 -4.12 -41.34 35.67
CA GLN A 157 -4.54 -42.69 35.24
C GLN A 157 -5.90 -42.77 34.48
N PRO A 158 -6.14 -43.78 33.60
CA PRO A 158 -5.26 -44.88 33.14
C PRO A 158 -4.86 -44.84 31.65
N SER A 159 -3.80 -45.58 31.33
CA SER A 159 -3.45 -46.00 29.97
C SER A 159 -4.32 -47.19 29.51
N THR A 160 -5.04 -47.04 28.40
CA THR A 160 -5.66 -48.17 27.67
C THR A 160 -4.94 -48.38 26.34
N SER A 161 -4.14 -49.45 26.25
CA SER A 161 -3.41 -49.82 25.04
C SER A 161 -4.38 -50.25 23.94
N ALA A 162 -4.64 -49.36 22.98
CA ALA A 162 -5.26 -49.74 21.72
C ALA A 162 -4.18 -50.28 20.78
N THR A 163 -4.45 -51.39 20.09
CA THR A 163 -3.48 -52.02 19.18
C THR A 163 -3.19 -51.09 18.01
N ASP A 164 -2.01 -50.45 18.02
CA ASP A 164 -1.60 -49.47 17.01
C ASP A 164 -1.53 -50.08 15.61
N LYS A 165 -2.59 -49.89 14.81
CA LYS A 165 -2.45 -49.93 13.36
C LYS A 165 -1.55 -48.74 12.98
N PRO A 166 -0.42 -48.96 12.29
CA PRO A 166 0.47 -47.86 11.92
C PRO A 166 -0.30 -46.85 11.07
N ILE A 167 -0.22 -45.58 11.44
CA ILE A 167 -0.82 -44.48 10.69
C ILE A 167 0.00 -44.32 9.40
N VAL A 168 -0.56 -44.77 8.27
CA VAL A 168 0.08 -44.65 6.96
C VAL A 168 -0.42 -43.38 6.26
N PRO A 169 0.46 -42.44 5.87
CA PRO A 169 0.05 -41.26 5.14
C PRO A 169 -0.43 -41.62 3.72
N ALA A 170 -1.35 -40.81 3.17
CA ALA A 170 -1.75 -40.93 1.77
C ALA A 170 -0.55 -40.64 0.86
N ARG A 171 -0.34 -41.49 -0.15
CA ARG A 171 0.73 -41.40 -1.16
C ARG A 171 0.19 -41.11 -2.56
N GLY A 172 -1.13 -41.07 -2.73
CA GLY A 172 -1.81 -40.64 -3.94
C GLY A 172 -3.32 -40.54 -3.74
N TRP A 173 -4.04 -40.29 -4.82
CA TRP A 173 -5.50 -40.23 -4.85
C TRP A 173 -6.02 -40.87 -6.14
N ILE A 174 -7.23 -41.43 -6.08
CA ILE A 174 -7.93 -42.06 -7.20
C ILE A 174 -9.40 -41.62 -7.21
N PHE A 175 -10.09 -41.78 -8.33
CA PHE A 175 -11.55 -41.74 -8.37
C PHE A 175 -12.11 -43.14 -8.07
N ASN A 176 -13.15 -43.21 -7.23
CA ASN A 176 -13.91 -44.45 -7.01
C ASN A 176 -14.95 -44.66 -8.13
N GLU A 177 -15.68 -45.79 -8.10
CA GLU A 177 -16.71 -46.14 -9.10
C GLU A 177 -17.88 -45.13 -9.17
N LYS A 178 -18.02 -44.24 -8.18
CA LYS A 178 -19.01 -43.16 -8.14
C LYS A 178 -18.48 -41.81 -8.61
N GLY A 179 -17.20 -41.73 -9.01
CA GLY A 179 -16.53 -40.50 -9.42
C GLY A 179 -16.02 -39.62 -8.26
N GLU A 180 -15.97 -40.14 -7.03
CA GLU A 180 -15.50 -39.40 -5.84
C GLU A 180 -14.01 -39.61 -5.59
N VAL A 181 -13.31 -38.59 -5.11
CA VAL A 181 -11.86 -38.66 -4.81
C VAL A 181 -11.61 -39.44 -3.52
N THR A 182 -10.81 -40.50 -3.62
CA THR A 182 -10.37 -41.34 -2.49
C THR A 182 -8.86 -41.25 -2.32
N LEU A 183 -8.39 -40.94 -1.11
CA LEU A 183 -6.97 -40.93 -0.76
C LEU A 183 -6.46 -42.36 -0.55
N VAL A 184 -5.31 -42.70 -1.15
CA VAL A 184 -4.72 -44.04 -1.09
C VAL A 184 -3.30 -44.03 -0.54
N ALA A 185 -2.92 -45.08 0.19
CA ALA A 185 -1.60 -45.23 0.83
C ALA A 185 -0.51 -45.81 -0.11
N TYR A 186 -0.83 -46.08 -1.37
CA TYR A 186 0.10 -46.48 -2.42
C TYR A 186 0.18 -45.37 -3.50
N ASP A 187 1.20 -45.45 -4.35
CA ASP A 187 1.33 -44.57 -5.52
C ASP A 187 0.53 -45.16 -6.70
N PRO A 188 -0.58 -44.52 -7.13
CA PRO A 188 -1.39 -44.99 -8.27
C PRO A 188 -0.75 -44.66 -9.63
N THR A 189 0.28 -43.82 -9.65
CA THR A 189 0.90 -43.24 -10.85
C THR A 189 2.34 -43.71 -10.97
N LYS A 190 2.56 -44.96 -11.38
CA LYS A 190 3.90 -45.58 -11.56
C LYS A 190 4.74 -45.00 -12.72
N THR A 191 4.91 -43.68 -12.77
CA THR A 191 5.73 -42.94 -13.73
C THR A 191 6.30 -41.67 -13.05
N GLY A 192 7.41 -41.77 -12.31
CA GLY A 192 8.06 -40.57 -11.76
C GLY A 192 9.15 -40.80 -10.70
N VAL A 193 10.40 -40.53 -11.10
CA VAL A 193 11.61 -40.22 -10.32
C VAL A 193 11.52 -40.23 -8.77
N GLN A 194 12.33 -41.08 -8.13
CA GLN A 194 12.63 -40.97 -6.70
C GLN A 194 13.29 -39.62 -6.35
N ARG A 195 12.67 -38.83 -5.47
CA ARG A 195 13.42 -37.83 -4.68
C ARG A 195 14.28 -38.58 -3.66
N SER A 196 15.60 -38.53 -3.81
CA SER A 196 16.51 -38.86 -2.72
C SER A 196 16.34 -37.84 -1.60
N SER A 197 16.27 -38.32 -0.35
CA SER A 197 16.38 -37.44 0.81
C SER A 197 17.87 -37.08 0.97
N PRO A 198 18.24 -35.80 1.12
CA PRO A 198 19.63 -35.46 1.43
C PRO A 198 20.01 -36.06 2.77
N THR A 199 21.21 -36.64 2.85
CA THR A 199 21.75 -37.15 4.11
C THR A 199 21.90 -36.01 5.11
N PRO A 200 21.46 -36.16 6.37
CA PRO A 200 21.68 -35.14 7.38
C PRO A 200 23.19 -35.00 7.62
N ALA A 201 23.68 -33.77 7.59
CA ALA A 201 25.08 -33.47 7.85
C ALA A 201 25.40 -33.74 9.33
N SER A 202 26.05 -34.87 9.60
CA SER A 202 26.59 -35.20 10.91
C SER A 202 27.90 -34.44 11.13
N CYS A 203 27.92 -33.47 12.04
CA CYS A 203 29.17 -32.87 12.50
C CYS A 203 30.00 -33.93 13.26
N ALA A 204 31.20 -34.22 12.78
CA ALA A 204 32.16 -35.03 13.53
C ALA A 204 32.66 -34.23 14.75
N ALA A 205 32.62 -34.83 15.94
CA ALA A 205 33.29 -34.26 17.10
C ALA A 205 34.80 -34.35 16.91
N VAL A 206 35.46 -33.21 16.70
CA VAL A 206 36.92 -33.11 16.81
C VAL A 206 37.29 -33.15 18.30
N ARG A 207 38.33 -33.91 18.62
CA ARG A 207 38.76 -34.24 19.97
C ARG A 207 39.79 -33.25 20.51
#